data_AF-A0A966YX99-F1
#
_entry.id   AF-A0A966YX99-F1
#
_cell.length_a   1.000
_cell.length_b   1.000
_cell.length_c   1.000
_cell.angle_alpha   90.00
_cell.angle_beta   90.00
_cell.angle_gamma   90.00
#
_symmetry.space_group_name_H-M   'P 1'
#
loop_
_entity.id
_entity.type
_entity.pdbx_description
1 polymer ?
#
loop_
_entity_poly.entity_id
_entity_poly.type
_entity_poly.pdbx_seq_one_letter_code
_entity_poly.pdbx_strand_id
1 'polypeptide(L)'
;MDEFDARILRQLEMSGRMSWAELSSQVHLSPTAVADRVRRMERDGVIRGYQANVDPAAYGRTTRAVIEVGLIAGVAMRVRGLGRTRRSRAVAES
;
A
#
# COMPACT_ATOMS: atom_id res chain seq x y z
N MET A 1 1.84 16.58 2.15
CA MET A 1 1.72 15.46 3.10
C MET A 1 2.69 15.70 4.23
N ASP A 2 2.24 15.62 5.48
CA ASP A 2 3.08 15.85 6.67
C ASP A 2 3.41 14.56 7.43
N GLU A 3 4.14 14.67 8.55
CA GLU A 3 4.55 13.53 9.36
C GLU A 3 3.35 12.79 9.99
N PHE A 4 2.30 13.52 10.38
CA PHE A 4 1.10 12.93 10.94
C PHE A 4 0.33 12.13 9.88
N ASP A 5 0.22 12.64 8.66
CA ASP A 5 -0.36 11.91 7.54
C ASP A 5 0.40 10.59 7.31
N ALA A 6 1.74 10.60 7.37
CA ALA A 6 2.54 9.39 7.22
C ALA A 6 2.34 8.40 8.38
N ARG A 7 2.17 8.89 9.62
CA ARG A 7 1.82 8.05 10.78
C ARG A 7 0.44 7.42 10.62
N ILE A 8 -0.55 8.20 10.18
CA ILE A 8 -1.92 7.75 9.92
C ILE A 8 -1.90 6.64 8.86
N LEU A 9 -1.19 6.83 7.74
CA LEU A 9 -1.09 5.81 6.70
C LEU A 9 -0.46 4.51 7.22
N ARG A 10 0.63 4.58 8.00
CA ARG A 10 1.25 3.38 8.57
C ARG A 10 0.27 2.56 9.41
N GLN A 11 -0.57 3.22 10.20
CA GLN A 11 -1.58 2.55 11.02
C GLN A 11 -2.69 1.94 10.16
N LEU A 12 -3.15 2.66 9.14
CA LEU A 12 -4.18 2.18 8.21
C LEU A 12 -3.68 1.02 7.31
N GLU A 13 -2.39 1.00 6.95
CA GLU A 13 -1.77 -0.12 6.23
C GLU A 13 -1.77 -1.40 7.08
N MET A 14 -1.59 -1.28 8.40
CA MET A 14 -1.67 -2.41 9.32
C MET A 14 -3.12 -2.87 9.54
N SER A 15 -4.04 -1.92 9.73
CA SER A 15 -5.47 -2.22 9.86
C SER A 15 -6.32 -1.06 9.35
N GLY A 16 -6.86 -1.21 8.14
CA GLY A 16 -7.76 -0.23 7.52
C GLY A 16 -9.14 -0.15 8.19
N ARG A 17 -9.43 -0.98 9.20
CA ARG A 17 -10.71 -1.02 9.93
C ARG A 17 -10.68 -0.28 11.27
N MET A 18 -9.53 0.31 11.65
CA MET A 18 -9.45 1.07 12.90
C MET A 18 -10.45 2.22 12.90
N SER A 19 -11.11 2.42 14.04
CA SER A 19 -11.92 3.59 14.28
C SER A 19 -11.06 4.85 14.39
N TRP A 20 -11.66 6.02 14.17
CA TRP A 20 -10.97 7.29 14.36
C TRP A 20 -10.49 7.50 15.80
N ALA A 21 -11.21 6.95 16.79
CA ALA A 21 -10.81 7.03 18.19
C ALA A 21 -9.51 6.24 18.46
N GLU A 22 -9.42 5.01 17.96
CA GLU A 22 -8.22 4.18 18.08
C GLU A 22 -7.04 4.83 17.35
N LEU A 23 -7.27 5.27 16.11
CA LEU A 23 -6.25 5.90 15.27
C LEU A 23 -5.72 7.19 15.91
N SER A 24 -6.62 8.00 16.49
CA SER A 24 -6.28 9.24 17.19
C SER A 24 -5.35 9.02 18.39
N SER A 25 -5.55 7.92 19.12
CA SER A 25 -4.73 7.55 20.27
C SER A 25 -3.31 7.18 19.84
N GLN A 26 -3.14 6.56 18.67
CA GLN A 26 -1.83 6.15 18.14
C GLN A 26 -1.02 7.30 17.54
N VAL A 27 -1.69 8.33 17.00
CA VAL A 27 -1.04 9.46 16.31
C VAL A 27 -1.02 10.75 17.13
N HIS A 28 -1.60 10.74 18.34
CA HIS A 28 -1.71 11.88 19.26
C HIS A 28 -2.38 13.12 18.63
N LEU A 29 -3.48 12.90 17.92
CA LEU A 29 -4.34 13.95 17.39
C LEU A 29 -5.76 13.79 17.91
N SER A 30 -6.62 14.80 17.73
CA SER A 30 -8.04 14.61 18.01
C SER A 30 -8.68 13.68 16.96
N PRO A 31 -9.75 12.93 17.30
CA PRO A 31 -10.47 12.09 16.35
C PRO A 31 -10.98 12.85 15.11
N THR A 32 -11.41 14.10 15.30
CA THR A 32 -11.86 14.98 14.20
C THR A 32 -10.73 15.34 13.25
N ALA A 33 -9.56 15.71 13.78
CA ALA A 33 -8.39 16.04 12.97
C ALA A 33 -7.91 14.84 12.15
N VAL A 34 -7.95 13.64 12.72
CA VAL A 34 -7.63 12.39 12.00
C VAL A 34 -8.62 12.15 10.87
N ALA A 35 -9.93 12.25 11.14
CA ALA A 35 -10.96 12.05 10.12
C ALA A 35 -10.82 13.02 8.94
N ASP A 36 -10.57 14.30 9.20
CA ASP A 36 -10.40 15.31 8.16
C ASP A 36 -9.13 15.08 7.32
N ARG A 37 -8.04 14.64 7.96
CA ARG A 37 -6.80 14.27 7.27
C ARG A 37 -6.98 13.06 6.36
N VAL A 38 -7.65 12.01 6.84
CA VAL A 38 -7.94 10.82 6.04
C VAL A 38 -8.81 11.19 4.84
N ARG A 39 -9.91 11.92 5.04
CA ARG A 39 -10.79 12.38 3.96
C ARG A 39 -10.07 13.26 2.93
N ARG A 40 -9.13 14.10 3.39
CA ARG A 40 -8.29 14.88 2.47
C ARG A 40 -7.39 13.96 1.65
N MET A 41 -6.70 13.01 2.28
CA MET A 41 -5.85 12.05 1.58
C MET A 41 -6.61 11.14 0.60
N GLU A 42 -7.86 10.79 0.90
CA GLU A 42 -8.75 10.09 -0.03
C GLU A 42 -9.08 10.95 -1.24
N ARG A 43 -9.50 12.20 -1.04
CA ARG A 43 -9.81 13.15 -2.12
C ARG A 43 -8.59 13.45 -3.00
N ASP A 44 -7.42 13.57 -2.39
CA ASP A 44 -6.15 13.83 -3.08
C ASP A 44 -5.60 12.57 -3.79
N GLY A 45 -6.26 11.41 -3.64
CA GLY A 45 -5.85 10.15 -4.25
C GLY A 45 -4.64 9.49 -3.61
N VAL A 46 -4.18 9.99 -2.46
CA VAL A 46 -3.12 9.36 -1.65
C VAL A 46 -3.64 8.03 -1.09
N ILE A 47 -4.85 8.02 -0.54
CA ILE A 47 -5.56 6.79 -0.20
C ILE A 47 -6.42 6.42 -1.41
N ARG A 48 -6.01 5.36 -2.12
CA ARG A 48 -6.68 4.92 -3.36
C ARG A 48 -7.91 4.05 -3.12
N GLY A 49 -8.07 3.53 -1.91
CA GLY A 49 -9.17 2.66 -1.54
C GLY A 49 -8.78 1.68 -0.45
N TYR A 50 -9.79 0.98 0.06
CA TYR A 50 -9.65 -0.02 1.11
C TYR A 50 -9.90 -1.40 0.52
N GLN A 51 -9.04 -2.35 0.88
CA GLN A 51 -9.06 -3.69 0.30
C GLN A 51 -8.90 -4.75 1.39
N ALA A 52 -9.55 -5.89 1.19
CA ALA A 52 -9.36 -7.05 2.04
C ALA A 52 -8.14 -7.84 1.55
N ASN A 53 -7.22 -8.17 2.47
CA ASN A 53 -6.18 -9.15 2.19
C ASN A 53 -6.76 -10.54 2.45
N VAL A 54 -7.03 -11.28 1.37
CA VAL A 54 -7.70 -12.59 1.44
C VAL A 54 -6.77 -13.66 0.92
N ASP A 55 -6.78 -14.82 1.59
CA ASP A 55 -6.04 -15.99 1.16
C ASP A 55 -6.48 -16.43 -0.25
N PRO A 56 -5.58 -16.42 -1.25
CA PRO A 56 -5.89 -16.92 -2.59
C PRO A 56 -6.30 -18.40 -2.60
N ALA A 57 -5.78 -19.22 -1.68
CA ALA A 57 -6.09 -20.65 -1.62
C ALA A 57 -7.58 -20.91 -1.33
N ALA A 58 -8.23 -20.02 -0.55
CA ALA A 58 -9.66 -20.09 -0.28
C ALA A 58 -10.53 -19.98 -1.54
N TYR A 59 -9.99 -19.42 -2.63
CA TYR A 59 -10.65 -19.33 -3.94
C TYR A 59 -10.07 -20.28 -4.99
N GLY A 60 -9.35 -21.34 -4.56
CA GLY A 60 -8.73 -22.30 -5.47
C GLY A 60 -7.52 -21.76 -6.24
N ARG A 61 -6.99 -20.59 -5.87
CA ARG A 61 -5.78 -19.99 -6.49
C ARG A 61 -4.54 -20.43 -5.71
N THR A 62 -4.11 -21.67 -5.93
CA THR A 62 -3.01 -22.29 -5.17
C THR A 62 -1.63 -22.07 -5.79
N THR A 63 -1.57 -21.62 -7.06
CA THR A 63 -0.31 -21.40 -7.76
C THR A 63 0.04 -19.91 -7.78
N ARG A 64 1.26 -19.57 -7.33
CA ARG A 64 1.86 -18.25 -7.43
C ARG A 64 3.13 -18.34 -8.27
N ALA A 65 3.23 -17.53 -9.31
CA ALA A 65 4.42 -17.44 -10.15
C ALA A 65 5.00 -16.02 -10.07
N VAL A 66 6.33 -15.94 -9.98
CA VAL A 66 7.08 -14.69 -10.15
C VAL A 66 7.87 -14.84 -11.45
N ILE A 67 7.65 -13.95 -12.41
CA ILE A 67 8.28 -14.01 -13.74
C ILE A 67 9.35 -12.93 -13.80
N GLU A 68 10.60 -13.34 -13.99
CA GLU A 68 11.69 -12.43 -14.34
C GLU A 68 11.78 -12.32 -15.86
N VAL A 69 11.77 -11.10 -16.38
CA VAL A 69 11.83 -10.83 -17.82
C VAL A 69 13.18 -10.21 -18.15
N GLY A 70 14.01 -10.96 -18.90
CA GLY A 70 15.23 -10.45 -19.50
C GLY A 70 14.96 -9.90 -20.89
N LEU A 71 15.25 -8.61 -21.12
CA LEU A 71 15.15 -8.01 -22.45
C LEU A 71 16.41 -8.33 -23.25
N ILE A 72 16.27 -9.03 -24.36
CA ILE A 72 17.35 -9.30 -25.31
C ILE A 72 17.48 -8.08 -26.24
N ALA A 73 18.69 -7.55 -26.39
CA ALA A 73 18.95 -6.38 -27.23
C ALA A 73 18.52 -6.65 -28.69
N GLY A 74 17.42 -6.03 -29.12
CA GLY A 74 16.83 -6.20 -30.45
C GLY A 74 15.31 -6.15 -30.46
N VAL A 75 14.65 -6.59 -29.38
CA VAL A 75 13.21 -6.40 -29.19
C VAL A 75 13.02 -5.17 -28.31
N ALA A 76 13.14 -3.99 -28.90
CA ALA A 76 12.75 -2.74 -28.26
C ALA A 76 11.22 -2.73 -28.09
N MET A 77 10.71 -3.44 -27.09
CA MET A 77 9.33 -3.28 -26.66
C MET A 77 9.22 -1.88 -26.06
N ARG A 78 8.49 -0.98 -26.73
CA ARG A 78 8.31 0.41 -26.30
C ARG A 78 7.39 0.47 -25.08
N VAL A 79 7.93 0.15 -23.91
CA VAL A 79 7.24 0.34 -22.64
C VAL A 79 7.31 1.82 -22.28
N ARG A 80 6.29 2.59 -22.67
CA ARG A 80 6.08 3.94 -22.14
C ARG A 80 5.64 3.81 -20.68
N GLY A 81 6.55 4.11 -19.77
CA GLY A 81 6.25 4.38 -18.35
C GLY A 81 6.53 3.23 -17.40
N LEU A 82 7.81 2.98 -17.09
CA LEU A 82 8.16 2.28 -15.84
C LEU A 82 9.18 3.12 -15.06
N GLY A 83 8.66 3.93 -14.14
CA GLY A 83 9.46 4.70 -13.20
C GLY A 83 10.04 3.79 -12.12
N ARG A 84 11.37 3.65 -12.14
CA ARG A 84 12.28 3.32 -11.01
C ARG A 84 11.64 2.60 -9.81
N THR A 85 11.58 1.28 -9.86
CA THR A 85 11.26 0.46 -8.67
C THR A 85 12.49 0.34 -7.78
N ARG A 86 12.35 0.86 -6.54
CA ARG A 86 13.33 0.70 -5.46
C ARG A 86 13.56 -0.79 -5.16
N ARG A 87 14.83 -1.19 -5.04
CA ARG A 87 15.22 -2.46 -4.43
C ARG A 87 14.65 -2.53 -3.01
N SER A 88 13.83 -3.52 -2.72
CA SER A 88 13.48 -3.94 -1.36
C SER A 88 13.48 -5.46 -1.28
N ARG A 89 14.59 -5.94 -0.71
CA ARG A 89 14.74 -7.06 0.23
C ARG A 89 14.39 -8.47 -0.25
N ALA A 90 15.44 -9.27 -0.33
CA ALA A 90 15.42 -10.72 -0.22
C ALA A 90 14.50 -11.18 0.91
N VAL A 91 13.57 -12.07 0.58
CA VAL A 91 12.92 -12.98 1.52
C VAL A 91 13.66 -14.31 1.39
N ALA A 92 14.69 -14.46 2.22
CA ALA A 92 15.09 -15.73 2.83
C ALA A 92 14.55 -15.64 4.27
N GLU A 93 14.02 -16.65 4.95
CA GLU A 93 13.86 -18.09 4.78
C GLU A 93 12.86 -18.50 5.89
N SER A 94 12.15 -19.61 5.66
CA SER A 94 11.52 -20.55 6.62
C SER A 94 10.85 -20.04 7.89
#